data_AF-A0AA43EVA6-F1
#
_entry.id   AF-A0AA43EVA6-F1
#
_cell.length_a   1.000
_cell.length_b   1.000
_cell.length_c   1.000
_cell.angle_alpha   90.00
_cell.angle_beta   90.00
_cell.angle_gamma   90.00
#
_symmetry.space_group_name_H-M   'P 1'
#
loop_
_entity.id
_entity.type
_entity.pdbx_description
1 polymer ?
#
loop_
_entity_poly.entity_id
_entity_poly.type
_entity_poly.pdbx_seq_one_letter_code
_entity_poly.pdbx_strand_id
1 'polypeptide(L)'
;MRTHLWNIRFAMHASTALLLAAALTGCMTGQYRPLSHAETTEIEQLKENVYRVEYRVSAFTSQEQLDRYLRRRCAELTLREGYHYFHLAGRSDAPGLSRHTSQS
;
A
#
# COMPACT_ATOMS: atom_id res chain seq x y z
N MET A 1 15.24 45.38 -35.34
CA MET A 1 15.05 45.28 -33.87
C MET A 1 13.70 44.69 -33.42
N ARG A 2 12.63 44.71 -34.22
CA ARG A 2 11.28 44.26 -33.80
C ARG A 2 11.07 42.72 -33.74
N THR A 3 11.87 41.96 -34.47
CA THR A 3 11.78 40.48 -34.57
C THR A 3 12.47 39.74 -33.42
N HIS A 4 13.54 40.31 -32.86
CA HIS A 4 14.25 39.72 -31.72
C HIS A 4 13.40 39.74 -30.43
N LEU A 5 12.64 40.80 -30.20
CA LEU A 5 11.71 40.92 -29.06
C LEU A 5 10.56 39.91 -29.13
N TRP A 6 10.14 39.50 -30.33
CA TRP A 6 9.10 38.48 -30.51
C TRP A 6 9.61 37.07 -30.18
N ASN A 7 10.81 36.71 -30.68
CA ASN A 7 11.43 35.41 -30.39
C ASN A 7 11.78 35.25 -28.90
N ILE A 8 12.24 36.31 -28.23
CA ILE A 8 12.56 36.28 -26.79
C ILE A 8 11.28 36.08 -25.95
N ARG A 9 10.17 36.74 -26.33
CA ARG A 9 8.88 36.56 -25.63
C ARG A 9 8.32 35.15 -25.84
N PHE A 10 8.43 34.58 -27.04
CA PHE A 10 8.02 33.20 -27.30
C PHE A 10 8.87 32.18 -26.54
N ALA A 11 10.20 32.36 -26.52
CA ALA A 11 11.12 31.52 -25.77
C ALA A 11 10.83 31.56 -24.25
N MET A 12 10.49 32.74 -23.71
CA MET A 12 10.10 32.89 -22.30
C MET A 12 8.83 32.10 -21.97
N HIS A 13 7.77 32.22 -22.78
CA HIS A 13 6.51 31.51 -22.54
C HIS A 13 6.67 29.99 -22.68
N ALA A 14 7.46 29.55 -23.66
CA ALA A 14 7.81 28.14 -23.83
C ALA A 14 8.58 27.58 -22.62
N SER A 15 9.49 28.38 -22.04
CA SER A 15 10.27 28.00 -20.86
C SER A 15 9.39 27.88 -19.60
N THR A 16 8.45 28.82 -19.41
CA THR A 16 7.48 28.76 -18.30
C THR A 16 6.54 27.57 -18.42
N ALA A 17 6.05 27.27 -19.63
CA ALA A 17 5.21 26.10 -19.88
C ALA A 17 5.94 24.77 -19.63
N LEU A 18 7.22 24.69 -20.02
CA LEU A 18 8.05 23.51 -19.80
C LEU A 18 8.33 23.27 -18.30
N LEU A 19 8.62 24.34 -17.55
CA LEU A 19 8.79 24.26 -16.09
C LEU A 19 7.50 23.84 -15.38
N LEU A 20 6.34 24.32 -15.84
CA LEU A 20 5.05 23.93 -15.30
C LEU A 20 4.76 22.45 -15.57
N ALA A 21 5.00 21.96 -16.80
CA ALA A 21 4.80 20.55 -17.15
C ALA A 21 5.71 19.60 -16.35
N ALA A 22 6.96 19.99 -16.10
CA ALA A 22 7.89 19.20 -15.29
C ALA A 22 7.45 19.09 -13.82
N ALA A 23 6.83 20.15 -13.27
CA ALA A 23 6.32 20.14 -11.89
C ALA A 23 5.18 19.12 -11.67
N LEU A 24 4.35 18.84 -12.69
CA LEU A 24 3.28 17.85 -12.58
C LEU A 24 3.79 16.39 -12.56
N THR A 25 4.98 16.11 -13.10
CA THR A 25 5.56 14.75 -13.09
C THR A 25 6.18 14.34 -11.75
N GLY A 26 6.37 15.28 -10.81
CA GLY A 26 6.96 15.03 -9.50
C GLY A 26 6.01 14.42 -8.46
N CYS A 27 4.70 14.33 -8.75
CA CYS A 27 3.72 13.73 -7.84
C CYS A 27 3.67 12.19 -7.89
N MET A 28 4.75 11.52 -8.28
CA MET A 28 4.92 10.09 -8.01
C MET A 28 5.24 9.91 -6.53
N THR A 29 4.20 10.01 -5.72
CA THR A 29 4.13 9.51 -4.35
C THR A 29 4.80 8.14 -4.27
N GLY A 30 5.74 7.99 -3.33
CA GLY A 30 6.63 6.82 -3.19
C GLY A 30 5.93 5.52 -3.54
N GLN A 31 6.31 4.95 -4.69
CA GLN A 31 5.60 3.84 -5.30
C GLN A 31 5.57 2.65 -4.33
N TYR A 32 4.36 2.24 -3.96
CA TYR A 32 4.12 0.91 -3.43
C TYR A 32 4.58 -0.10 -4.48
N ARG A 33 5.76 -0.67 -4.28
CA ARG A 33 6.27 -1.75 -5.10
C ARG A 33 6.17 -3.02 -4.26
N PRO A 34 5.08 -3.78 -4.37
CA PRO A 34 5.04 -5.12 -3.78
C PRO A 34 6.28 -5.86 -4.28
N LEU A 35 7.02 -6.49 -3.37
CA LEU A 35 8.14 -7.33 -3.77
C LEU A 35 7.49 -8.60 -4.35
N SER A 36 7.14 -8.55 -5.64
CA SER A 36 6.48 -9.61 -6.42
C SER A 36 7.13 -11.00 -6.32
N HIS A 37 8.30 -11.12 -5.70
CA HIS A 37 9.04 -12.36 -5.49
C HIS A 37 9.40 -12.68 -4.04
N ALA A 38 9.16 -11.78 -3.07
CA ALA A 38 9.55 -11.97 -1.67
C ALA A 38 8.39 -11.85 -0.68
N GLU A 39 7.16 -11.64 -1.16
CA GLU A 39 5.97 -11.60 -0.33
C GLU A 39 5.11 -12.85 -0.50
N THR A 40 4.62 -13.40 0.60
CA THR A 40 3.70 -14.54 0.62
C THR A 40 2.55 -14.18 1.54
N THR A 41 1.32 -14.34 1.05
CA THR A 41 0.10 -14.14 1.85
C THR A 41 -0.59 -15.49 2.02
N GLU A 42 -0.73 -15.92 3.27
CA GLU A 42 -1.51 -17.10 3.64
C GLU A 42 -2.77 -16.63 4.36
N ILE A 43 -3.93 -17.13 3.92
CA ILE A 43 -5.24 -16.80 4.50
C ILE A 43 -5.90 -18.10 4.91
N GLU A 44 -6.18 -18.25 6.20
CA GLU A 44 -6.89 -19.39 6.77
C GLU A 44 -8.20 -18.90 7.38
N GLN A 45 -9.33 -19.46 6.93
CA GLN A 45 -10.61 -19.20 7.55
C GLN A 45 -10.74 -20.05 8.82
N LEU A 46 -10.86 -19.38 9.97
CA LEU A 46 -10.98 -20.04 11.26
C LEU A 46 -12.45 -20.32 11.63
N LYS A 47 -13.33 -19.38 11.28
CA LYS A 47 -14.78 -19.45 11.50
C LYS A 47 -15.48 -18.58 10.46
N GLU A 48 -16.81 -18.67 10.40
CA GLU A 48 -17.64 -17.69 9.72
C GLU A 48 -17.29 -16.26 10.20
N ASN A 49 -16.95 -15.39 9.26
CA ASN A 49 -16.49 -14.00 9.49
C ASN A 49 -15.16 -13.85 10.25
N VAL A 50 -14.38 -14.92 10.48
CA VAL A 50 -13.09 -14.84 11.18
C VAL A 50 -11.97 -15.50 10.38
N TYR A 51 -10.98 -14.68 10.01
CA TYR A 51 -9.87 -15.07 9.15
C TYR A 51 -8.53 -14.81 9.84
N ARG A 52 -7.60 -15.75 9.71
CA ARG A 52 -6.19 -15.56 10.05
C ARG A 52 -5.45 -15.17 8.78
N VAL A 53 -4.82 -14.01 8.79
CA VAL A 53 -4.02 -13.49 7.68
C VAL A 53 -2.57 -13.46 8.11
N GLU A 54 -1.73 -14.24 7.44
CA GLU A 54 -0.29 -14.25 7.63
C GLU A 54 0.38 -13.62 6.40
N TYR A 55 1.11 -12.53 6.63
CA TYR A 55 1.80 -11.79 5.58
C TYR A 55 3.31 -11.85 5.83
N ARG A 56 4.03 -12.54 4.94
CA ARG A 56 5.49 -12.61 4.98
C ARG A 56 6.06 -11.61 3.98
N VAL A 57 7.10 -10.90 4.41
CA VAL A 57 7.85 -9.93 3.61
C VAL A 57 9.35 -10.19 3.78
N SER A 58 10.15 -9.59 2.90
CA SER A 58 11.61 -9.62 3.04
C SER A 58 12.08 -8.98 4.35
N ALA A 59 13.23 -9.40 4.87
CA ALA A 59 13.85 -8.85 6.07
C ALA A 59 14.22 -7.34 5.97
N PHE A 60 14.19 -6.76 4.77
CA PHE A 60 14.47 -5.35 4.52
C PHE A 60 13.24 -4.44 4.72
N THR A 61 12.06 -5.01 4.95
CA THR A 61 10.82 -4.26 5.18
C THR A 61 10.71 -3.88 6.65
N SER A 62 10.49 -2.60 6.95
CA SER A 62 10.30 -2.17 8.34
C SER A 62 9.00 -2.71 8.92
N GLN A 63 8.93 -2.84 10.25
CA GLN A 63 7.71 -3.30 10.93
C GLN A 63 6.50 -2.39 10.62
N GLU A 64 6.71 -1.07 10.51
CA GLU A 64 5.63 -0.13 10.14
C GLU A 64 5.11 -0.36 8.72
N GLN A 65 6.00 -0.67 7.77
CA GLN A 65 5.62 -1.02 6.40
C GLN A 65 4.87 -2.35 6.36
N LEU A 66 5.33 -3.34 7.12
CA LEU A 66 4.66 -4.63 7.27
C LEU A 66 3.24 -4.46 7.80
N ASP A 67 3.05 -3.71 8.87
CA ASP A 67 1.74 -3.44 9.47
C ASP A 67 0.79 -2.74 8.49
N ARG A 68 1.33 -1.79 7.70
CA ARG A 68 0.58 -1.09 6.65
C ARG A 68 0.14 -2.06 5.55
N TYR A 69 1.01 -2.95 5.12
CA TYR A 69 0.69 -3.96 4.11
C TYR A 69 -0.31 -4.98 4.64
N LEU A 70 -0.13 -5.48 5.86
CA LEU A 70 -1.06 -6.39 6.51
C LEU A 70 -2.48 -5.80 6.56
N ARG A 71 -2.62 -4.55 7.05
CA ARG A 71 -3.93 -3.86 7.08
C ARG A 71 -4.56 -3.74 5.70
N ARG A 72 -3.77 -3.43 4.67
CA ARG A 72 -4.25 -3.38 3.29
C ARG A 72 -4.76 -4.75 2.83
N ARG A 73 -4.04 -5.84 3.10
CA ARG A 73 -4.47 -7.20 2.72
C ARG A 73 -5.74 -7.62 3.43
N CYS A 74 -5.89 -7.25 4.71
CA CYS A 74 -7.15 -7.46 5.42
C CYS A 74 -8.30 -6.70 4.74
N ALA A 75 -8.11 -5.44 4.36
CA ALA A 75 -9.13 -4.67 3.64
C ALA A 75 -9.50 -5.30 2.28
N GLU A 76 -8.51 -5.78 1.52
CA GLU A 76 -8.73 -6.49 0.25
C GLU A 76 -9.55 -7.77 0.46
N LEU A 77 -9.26 -8.54 1.52
CA LEU A 77 -10.03 -9.73 1.89
C LEU A 77 -11.47 -9.36 2.29
N THR A 78 -11.64 -8.33 3.12
CA THR A 78 -12.97 -7.82 3.54
C THR A 78 -13.87 -7.50 2.35
N LEU A 79 -13.32 -6.78 1.36
CA LEU A 79 -14.06 -6.43 0.15
C LEU A 79 -14.38 -7.65 -0.72
N ARG A 80 -13.45 -8.61 -0.80
CA ARG A 80 -13.64 -9.86 -1.57
C ARG A 80 -14.78 -10.70 -1.00
N GLU A 81 -14.87 -10.79 0.32
CA GLU A 81 -15.91 -11.56 1.01
C GLU A 81 -17.24 -10.77 1.13
N GLY A 82 -17.29 -9.52 0.68
CA GLY A 82 -18.51 -8.71 0.66
C GLY A 82 -18.82 -7.96 1.96
N TYR A 83 -17.86 -7.83 2.88
CA TYR A 83 -18.03 -7.04 4.09
C TYR A 83 -17.61 -5.57 3.87
N HIS A 84 -18.04 -4.70 4.79
CA HIS A 84 -17.74 -3.26 4.72
C HIS A 84 -16.55 -2.81 5.56
N TYR A 85 -16.23 -3.56 6.62
CA TYR A 85 -15.16 -3.23 7.56
C TYR A 85 -14.58 -4.51 8.17
N PHE A 86 -13.40 -4.39 8.76
CA PHE A 86 -12.78 -5.46 9.54
C PHE A 86 -12.30 -4.91 10.89
N HIS A 87 -12.20 -5.82 11.86
CA HIS A 87 -11.52 -5.57 13.12
C HIS A 87 -10.28 -6.45 13.22
N LEU A 88 -9.17 -5.87 13.69
CA LEU A 88 -8.00 -6.64 14.07
C LEU A 88 -8.24 -7.18 15.48
N ALA A 89 -8.37 -8.50 15.60
CA ALA A 89 -8.45 -9.14 16.90
C ALA A 89 -7.05 -9.18 17.54
N GLY A 90 -6.94 -8.65 18.75
CA GLY A 90 -5.77 -8.84 19.60
C GLY A 90 -5.67 -10.27 20.12
N ARG A 91 -4.52 -10.62 20.69
CA ARG A 91 -4.28 -11.95 21.27
C ARG A 91 -5.28 -12.32 22.39
N SER A 92 -5.81 -11.31 23.08
CA SER A 92 -6.84 -11.42 24.12
C SER A 92 -8.26 -11.60 23.58
N ASP A 93 -8.51 -11.22 22.33
CA ASP A 93 -9.87 -11.02 21.81
C ASP A 93 -10.38 -12.28 21.09
N ALA A 94 -9.50 -13.26 20.93
CA ALA A 94 -9.81 -14.57 20.36
C ALA A 94 -9.53 -15.73 21.34
N PRO A 95 -10.11 -15.75 22.57
CA PRO A 95 -9.86 -16.82 23.54
C PRO A 95 -10.19 -18.22 23.01
N GLY A 96 -11.13 -18.34 22.06
CA GLY A 96 -11.52 -19.61 21.43
C GLY A 96 -10.73 -20.00 20.17
N LEU A 97 -9.83 -19.14 19.68
CA LEU A 97 -8.98 -19.41 18.51
C LEU A 97 -7.49 -19.53 18.86
N SER A 98 -7.15 -19.28 20.13
CA SER A 98 -5.84 -19.65 20.68
C SER A 98 -5.69 -21.16 20.52
N ARG A 99 -4.76 -21.59 19.65
CA ARG A 99 -4.29 -22.97 19.59
C ARG A 99 -3.65 -23.31 20.93
N HIS A 100 -4.46 -23.67 21.92
CA HIS A 100 -3.99 -24.42 23.08
C HIS A 100 -3.72 -25.86 22.61
N THR A 101 -2.69 -26.05 21.77
CA THR A 101 -1.96 -27.32 21.75
C THR A 101 -0.97 -27.29 22.91
N SER A 102 -1.50 -27.31 24.13
CA SER A 102 -0.77 -27.90 25.24
C SER A 102 -0.95 -29.39 25.09
N GLN A 103 -0.11 -30.03 24.28
CA GLN A 103 0.08 -31.46 24.39
C GLN A 103 1.13 -31.70 25.47
N SER A 104 0.64 -32.31 26.55
CA SER A 104 1.35 -32.94 27.66
C SER A 104 2.49 -33.84 27.22
#